data_AF-A0A2P2L9I1-F1
#
_entry.id   AF-A0A2P2L9I1-F1
#
_cell.length_a   1.000
_cell.length_b   1.000
_cell.length_c   1.000
_cell.angle_alpha   90.00
_cell.angle_beta   90.00
_cell.angle_gamma   90.00
#
_symmetry.space_group_name_H-M   'P 1'
#
loop_
_entity.id
_entity.type
_entity.pdbx_description
1 polymer ?
#
loop_
_entity_poly.entity_id
_entity_poly.type
_entity_poly.pdbx_seq_one_letter_code
_entity_poly.pdbx_strand_id
1 'polypeptide(L)'
;MRKSTVVDGETGKSKDSRVRTSFGTFLARGRDKIIRDIEKRIADFTFIPVEHGEGLQVLHYEVGQKYEPHYDYFMDEINTKNGGQRIATVLMYLSDVEQGGETVFPAAKGNFSAVPWWNELSECGKKGLSIKPRMGDALLFWSMRPDATLDPSSLHGGCPVIRGNKWSSTKWMHVNEYKT
;
A
#
# COMPACT_ATOMS: atom_id res chain seq x y z
N MET A 1 -5.84 -16.84 -5.27
CA MET A 1 -5.11 -16.06 -4.24
C MET A 1 -4.66 -17.00 -3.12
N ARG A 2 -3.70 -16.59 -2.31
CA ARG A 2 -3.26 -17.29 -1.09
C ARG A 2 -3.19 -16.29 0.06
N LYS A 3 -3.09 -16.74 1.31
CA LYS A 3 -2.88 -15.84 2.46
C LYS A 3 -1.66 -14.94 2.21
N SER A 4 -1.80 -13.64 2.42
CA SER A 4 -0.75 -12.67 2.19
C SER A 4 0.38 -12.86 3.20
N THR A 5 1.61 -12.67 2.75
CA THR A 5 2.80 -12.70 3.60
C THR A 5 3.34 -11.29 3.82
N VAL A 6 4.19 -11.15 4.82
CA VAL A 6 5.06 -9.99 5.02
C VAL A 6 6.52 -10.41 4.78
N VAL A 7 7.36 -9.47 4.34
CA VAL A 7 8.79 -9.73 4.19
C VAL A 7 9.46 -9.62 5.56
N ASP A 8 10.19 -10.66 5.94
CA ASP A 8 10.98 -10.71 7.16
C ASP A 8 12.29 -9.92 6.98
N GLY A 9 12.56 -8.96 7.88
CA GLY A 9 13.71 -8.06 7.76
C GLY A 9 15.06 -8.71 8.05
N GLU A 10 15.11 -9.85 8.76
CA GLU A 10 16.37 -10.57 9.04
C GLU A 10 16.73 -11.53 7.91
N THR A 11 15.72 -12.15 7.30
CA THR A 11 15.92 -13.25 6.34
C THR A 11 15.56 -12.88 4.90
N GLY A 12 14.86 -11.76 4.67
CA GLY A 12 14.31 -11.37 3.38
C GLY A 12 13.21 -12.29 2.85
N LYS A 13 12.76 -13.28 3.63
CA LYS A 13 11.78 -14.28 3.20
C LYS A 13 10.35 -13.87 3.54
N SER A 14 9.40 -14.34 2.75
CA SER A 14 7.98 -14.21 3.04
C SER A 14 7.58 -15.06 4.26
N LYS A 15 6.97 -14.45 5.28
CA LYS A 15 6.49 -15.11 6.50
C LYS A 15 4.97 -15.00 6.63
N ASP A 16 4.32 -16.07 7.09
CA ASP A 16 2.90 -16.04 7.45
C ASP A 16 2.70 -15.08 8.65
N SER A 17 1.69 -14.23 8.56
CA SER A 17 1.57 -13.04 9.38
C SER A 17 0.28 -13.00 10.18
N ARG A 18 0.40 -12.73 11.48
CA ARG A 18 -0.73 -12.24 12.31
C ARG A 18 -0.94 -10.72 12.16
N VAL A 19 0.03 -10.06 11.53
CA VAL A 19 0.09 -8.61 11.33
C VAL A 19 -0.62 -8.21 10.03
N ARG A 20 -0.58 -9.05 9.00
CA ARG A 20 -1.35 -8.94 7.76
C ARG A 20 -2.18 -10.19 7.55
N THR A 21 -3.49 -10.06 7.57
CA THR A 21 -4.41 -11.23 7.56
C THR A 21 -5.19 -11.37 6.25
N SER A 22 -4.87 -10.58 5.23
CA SER A 22 -5.50 -10.62 3.90
C SER A 22 -5.15 -11.86 3.09
N PHE A 23 -5.85 -12.03 1.97
CA PHE A 23 -5.41 -12.84 0.83
C PHE A 23 -4.75 -11.95 -0.22
N GLY A 24 -3.79 -12.48 -0.98
CA GLY A 24 -3.12 -11.74 -2.03
C GLY A 24 -2.63 -12.59 -3.20
N THR A 25 -2.28 -11.89 -4.27
CA THR A 25 -1.58 -12.42 -5.44
C THR A 25 -0.84 -11.29 -6.14
N PHE A 26 0.14 -11.64 -6.98
CA PHE A 26 0.86 -10.68 -7.81
C PHE A 26 0.48 -10.86 -9.27
N LEU A 27 0.27 -9.74 -9.97
CA LEU A 27 0.22 -9.67 -11.41
C LEU A 27 1.58 -9.17 -11.88
N ALA A 28 2.24 -9.92 -12.75
CA ALA A 28 3.54 -9.54 -13.28
C ALA A 28 3.46 -8.18 -13.98
N ARG A 29 4.57 -7.41 -13.93
CA ARG A 29 4.69 -6.16 -14.68
C ARG A 29 4.46 -6.42 -16.16
N GLY A 30 3.62 -5.61 -16.78
CA GLY A 30 3.26 -5.72 -18.19
C GLY A 30 2.57 -7.02 -18.59
N ARG A 31 1.94 -7.74 -17.65
CA ARG A 31 1.29 -9.06 -17.88
C ARG A 31 0.38 -9.11 -19.11
N ASP A 32 -0.44 -8.07 -19.29
CA ASP A 32 -1.36 -7.94 -20.42
C ASP A 32 -1.55 -6.46 -20.79
N LYS A 33 -2.37 -6.17 -21.81
CA LYS A 33 -2.63 -4.80 -22.26
C LYS A 33 -3.24 -3.93 -21.15
N ILE A 34 -4.18 -4.45 -20.36
CA ILE A 34 -4.86 -3.68 -19.31
C ILE A 34 -3.86 -3.30 -18.22
N ILE A 35 -3.04 -4.26 -17.78
CA ILE A 35 -2.01 -4.01 -16.76
C ILE A 35 -0.97 -3.01 -17.27
N ARG A 36 -0.51 -3.12 -18.53
CA ARG A 36 0.40 -2.13 -19.12
C ARG A 36 -0.20 -0.72 -19.15
N ASP A 37 -1.47 -0.59 -19.52
CA ASP A 37 -2.15 0.70 -19.58
C ASP A 37 -2.29 1.33 -18.18
N ILE A 38 -2.57 0.52 -17.15
CA ILE A 38 -2.62 0.96 -15.75
C ILE A 38 -1.22 1.39 -15.28
N GLU A 39 -0.20 0.58 -15.52
CA GLU A 39 1.18 0.88 -15.10
C GLU A 39 1.73 2.13 -15.80
N LYS A 40 1.41 2.32 -17.09
CA LYS A 40 1.73 3.56 -17.81
C LYS A 40 1.05 4.76 -17.18
N ARG A 41 -0.24 4.67 -16.83
CA ARG A 41 -0.96 5.77 -16.17
C ARG A 41 -0.36 6.13 -14.82
N ILE A 42 0.07 5.12 -14.05
CA ILE A 42 0.79 5.34 -12.79
C ILE A 42 2.09 6.09 -13.07
N ALA A 43 2.90 5.63 -14.03
CA ALA A 43 4.15 6.28 -14.38
C ALA A 43 3.98 7.72 -14.88
N ASP A 44 2.96 7.97 -15.72
CA ASP A 44 2.63 9.31 -16.20
C ASP A 44 2.23 10.26 -15.04
N PHE A 45 1.55 9.74 -14.00
CA PHE A 45 1.11 10.53 -12.85
C PHE A 45 2.21 10.77 -11.81
N THR A 46 3.05 9.76 -11.55
CA THR A 46 4.11 9.82 -10.53
C THR A 46 5.43 10.37 -11.07
N PHE A 47 5.57 10.44 -12.39
CA PHE A 47 6.83 10.72 -13.09
C PHE A 47 7.95 9.71 -12.79
N ILE A 48 7.58 8.49 -12.35
CA ILE A 48 8.53 7.39 -12.11
C ILE A 48 8.37 6.35 -13.24
N PRO A 49 9.45 5.94 -13.93
CA PRO A 49 9.35 4.98 -15.03
C PRO A 49 8.72 3.65 -14.63
N VAL A 50 8.03 2.99 -15.57
CA VAL A 50 7.33 1.71 -15.32
C VAL A 50 8.31 0.63 -14.85
N GLU A 51 9.54 0.67 -15.35
CA GLU A 51 10.64 -0.24 -15.08
C GLU A 51 11.13 -0.18 -13.62
N HIS A 52 10.85 0.92 -12.91
CA HIS A 52 11.16 1.06 -11.48
C HIS A 52 10.10 0.38 -10.60
N GLY A 53 8.96 -0.01 -11.17
CA GLY A 53 7.86 -0.61 -10.43
C GLY A 53 7.97 -2.12 -10.32
N GLU A 54 7.61 -2.66 -9.16
CA GLU A 54 7.31 -4.09 -8.98
C GLU A 54 6.03 -4.48 -9.75
N GLY A 55 5.68 -5.78 -9.78
CA GLY A 55 4.35 -6.20 -10.24
C GLY A 55 3.21 -5.65 -9.36
N LEU A 56 1.98 -5.63 -9.87
CA LEU A 56 0.82 -5.20 -9.08
C LEU A 56 0.46 -6.26 -8.04
N GLN A 57 0.43 -5.87 -6.76
CA GLN A 57 -0.04 -6.73 -5.69
C GLN A 57 -1.54 -6.52 -5.47
N VAL A 58 -2.36 -7.52 -5.81
CA VAL A 58 -3.81 -7.51 -5.54
C VAL A 58 -4.09 -8.17 -4.20
N LEU A 59 -4.95 -7.55 -3.41
CA LEU A 59 -5.27 -7.93 -2.04
C LEU A 59 -6.77 -7.96 -1.82
N HIS A 60 -7.20 -8.91 -1.01
CA HIS A 60 -8.57 -9.06 -0.54
C HIS A 60 -8.60 -9.17 0.98
N TYR A 61 -9.37 -8.31 1.63
CA TYR A 61 -9.63 -8.33 3.06
C TYR A 61 -11.11 -8.63 3.31
N GLU A 62 -11.36 -9.72 4.03
CA GLU A 62 -12.66 -10.09 4.57
C GLU A 62 -12.95 -9.33 5.89
N VAL A 63 -14.18 -9.44 6.38
CA VAL A 63 -14.58 -8.88 7.68
C VAL A 63 -13.62 -9.33 8.79
N GLY A 64 -13.14 -8.37 9.57
CA GLY A 64 -12.16 -8.54 10.64
C GLY A 64 -10.69 -8.57 10.19
N GLN A 65 -10.40 -8.76 8.90
CA GLN A 65 -9.03 -8.76 8.39
C GLN A 65 -8.47 -7.34 8.32
N LYS A 66 -7.15 -7.23 8.56
CA LYS A 66 -6.44 -5.95 8.72
C LYS A 66 -4.98 -6.06 8.27
N TYR A 67 -4.30 -4.92 8.28
CA TYR A 67 -2.85 -4.82 8.22
C TYR A 67 -2.37 -3.81 9.27
N GLU A 68 -1.60 -4.24 10.27
CA GLU A 68 -1.01 -3.30 11.23
C GLU A 68 -0.16 -2.23 10.54
N PRO A 69 0.00 -1.05 11.17
CA PRO A 69 0.87 -0.01 10.68
C PRO A 69 2.29 -0.51 10.40
N HIS A 70 2.80 -0.20 9.21
CA HIS A 70 4.12 -0.59 8.72
C HIS A 70 4.66 0.46 7.75
N TYR A 71 5.91 0.26 7.34
CA TYR A 71 6.56 1.03 6.29
C TYR A 71 6.68 0.17 5.04
N ASP A 72 6.57 0.83 3.88
CA ASP A 72 6.80 0.18 2.59
C ASP A 72 8.28 0.16 2.20
N TYR A 73 9.09 1.06 2.75
CA TYR A 73 10.54 1.05 2.60
C TYR A 73 11.17 -0.11 3.38
N PHE A 74 12.37 -0.51 2.96
CA PHE A 74 13.10 -1.61 3.60
C PHE A 74 14.01 -1.09 4.71
N MET A 75 14.13 -1.86 5.78
CA MET A 75 15.12 -1.61 6.85
C MET A 75 16.40 -2.43 6.66
N ASP A 76 16.38 -3.38 5.73
CA ASP A 76 17.46 -4.32 5.47
C ASP A 76 18.13 -4.07 4.10
N GLU A 77 19.39 -4.49 3.98
CA GLU A 77 20.16 -4.35 2.74
C GLU A 77 19.85 -5.44 1.71
N ILE A 78 19.14 -6.51 2.08
CA ILE A 78 18.87 -7.64 1.18
C ILE A 78 17.82 -7.24 0.17
N ASN A 79 16.72 -6.64 0.63
CA ASN A 79 15.59 -6.25 -0.19
C ASN A 79 15.89 -5.01 -1.05
N THR A 80 16.90 -4.20 -0.69
CA THR A 80 17.33 -3.07 -1.51
C THR A 80 18.25 -3.47 -2.68
N LYS A 81 18.71 -4.73 -2.78
CA LYS A 81 19.58 -5.17 -3.88
C LYS A 81 18.94 -5.08 -5.26
N ASN A 82 17.62 -5.21 -5.35
CA ASN A 82 16.88 -5.10 -6.61
C ASN A 82 16.11 -3.78 -6.63
N GLY A 83 16.49 -2.86 -7.51
CA GLY A 83 15.86 -1.53 -7.63
C GLY A 83 16.20 -0.53 -6.52
N GLY A 84 16.81 -0.93 -5.39
CA GLY A 84 17.06 -0.03 -4.26
C GLY A 84 15.82 0.12 -3.35
N GLN A 85 15.75 1.22 -2.61
CA GLN A 85 14.60 1.54 -1.76
C GLN A 85 13.32 1.77 -2.56
N ARG A 86 12.18 1.43 -1.96
CA ARG A 86 10.86 1.86 -2.44
C ARG A 86 10.67 3.33 -2.07
N ILE A 87 10.52 4.18 -3.07
CA ILE A 87 10.37 5.64 -2.89
C ILE A 87 8.93 6.07 -2.71
N ALA A 88 8.01 5.36 -3.36
CA ALA A 88 6.60 5.73 -3.39
C ALA A 88 5.72 4.50 -3.61
N THR A 89 4.48 4.65 -3.14
CA THR A 89 3.44 3.65 -3.24
C THR A 89 2.20 4.27 -3.85
N VAL A 90 1.63 3.60 -4.86
CA VAL A 90 0.24 3.84 -5.29
C VAL A 90 -0.63 2.70 -4.78
N LEU A 91 -1.60 3.01 -3.93
CA LEU A 91 -2.62 2.11 -3.44
C LEU A 91 -3.95 2.42 -4.12
N MET A 92 -4.43 1.52 -4.96
CA MET A 92 -5.70 1.64 -5.67
C MET A 92 -6.79 0.85 -4.94
N TYR A 93 -7.97 1.45 -4.75
CA TYR A 93 -9.13 0.77 -4.18
C TYR A 93 -9.97 0.16 -5.31
N LEU A 94 -10.15 -1.16 -5.26
CA LEU A 94 -10.85 -1.93 -6.29
C LEU A 94 -12.30 -2.26 -5.88
N SER A 95 -12.72 -1.87 -4.67
CA SER A 95 -14.10 -1.98 -4.20
C SER A 95 -14.43 -0.84 -3.24
N ASP A 96 -15.71 -0.49 -3.17
CA ASP A 96 -16.24 0.29 -2.05
C ASP A 96 -16.27 -0.58 -0.79
N VAL A 97 -16.02 0.04 0.36
CA VAL A 97 -16.13 -0.64 1.66
C VAL A 97 -17.20 0.05 2.49
N GLU A 98 -18.19 -0.73 2.93
CA GLU A 98 -19.35 -0.20 3.66
C GLU A 98 -18.96 0.39 5.01
N GLN A 99 -18.11 -0.32 5.77
CA GLN A 99 -17.63 0.14 7.08
C GLN A 99 -16.23 -0.40 7.40
N GLY A 100 -15.36 0.46 7.93
CA GLY A 100 -13.98 0.12 8.23
C GLY A 100 -13.10 0.07 6.98
N GLY A 101 -12.02 -0.70 7.03
CA GLY A 101 -11.13 -0.92 5.89
C GLY A 101 -10.29 0.29 5.49
N GLU A 102 -10.29 1.37 6.26
CA GLU A 102 -9.56 2.60 5.93
C GLU A 102 -8.05 2.37 5.80
N THR A 103 -7.39 3.17 4.97
CA THR A 103 -5.93 3.29 5.03
C THR A 103 -5.59 4.41 6.00
N VAL A 104 -4.94 4.09 7.12
CA VAL A 104 -4.63 5.03 8.20
C VAL A 104 -3.14 5.35 8.25
N PHE A 105 -2.78 6.61 8.44
CA PHE A 105 -1.43 7.12 8.65
C PHE A 105 -1.32 7.69 10.08
N PRO A 106 -1.02 6.85 11.08
CA PRO A 106 -1.00 7.28 12.49
C PRO A 106 0.12 8.27 12.82
N ALA A 107 1.19 8.31 12.03
CA ALA A 107 2.32 9.23 12.23
C ALA A 107 2.19 10.54 11.44
N ALA A 108 1.14 10.69 10.63
CA ALA A 108 0.87 11.94 9.94
C ALA A 108 0.61 13.06 10.96
N LYS A 109 1.02 14.29 10.63
CA LYS A 109 0.75 15.48 11.45
C LYS A 109 -0.35 16.33 10.83
N GLY A 110 -1.35 16.73 11.61
CA GLY A 110 -2.44 17.58 11.14
C GLY A 110 -3.70 17.44 11.99
N ASN A 111 -4.67 18.33 11.75
CA ASN A 111 -6.01 18.20 12.33
C ASN A 111 -6.89 17.34 11.41
N PHE A 112 -6.90 16.03 11.66
CA PHE A 112 -7.60 15.07 10.80
C PHE A 112 -9.11 15.04 11.00
N SER A 113 -9.63 15.68 12.05
CA SER A 113 -11.07 15.85 12.24
C SER A 113 -11.74 16.74 11.19
N ALA A 114 -10.94 17.43 10.36
CA ALA A 114 -11.41 18.25 9.26
C ALA A 114 -11.72 17.47 7.98
N VAL A 115 -11.40 16.18 7.88
CA VAL A 115 -11.75 15.40 6.67
C VAL A 115 -13.28 15.22 6.60
N PRO A 116 -13.91 15.37 5.41
CA PRO A 116 -15.37 15.33 5.30
C PRO A 116 -16.03 14.05 5.82
N TRP A 117 -15.30 12.93 5.79
CA TRP A 117 -15.77 11.61 6.21
C TRP A 117 -15.38 11.25 7.66
N TRP A 118 -14.91 12.21 8.47
CA TRP A 118 -14.44 11.94 9.84
C TRP A 118 -15.44 11.16 10.70
N ASN A 119 -16.71 11.54 10.65
CA ASN A 119 -17.77 10.91 11.43
C ASN A 119 -18.12 9.49 10.96
N GLU A 120 -17.70 9.11 9.75
CA GLU A 120 -17.89 7.77 9.19
C GLU A 120 -16.71 6.83 9.47
N LEU A 121 -15.59 7.36 9.96
CA LEU A 121 -14.39 6.57 10.25
C LEU A 121 -14.63 5.61 11.42
N SER A 122 -14.05 4.42 11.29
CA SER A 122 -13.87 3.48 12.39
C SER A 122 -12.98 4.06 13.49
N GLU A 123 -13.03 3.46 14.68
CA GLU A 123 -12.11 3.82 15.78
C GLU A 123 -10.63 3.61 15.41
N CYS A 124 -10.34 2.73 14.45
CA CYS A 124 -9.01 2.62 13.88
C CYS A 124 -8.68 3.82 12.97
N GLY A 125 -9.61 4.20 12.09
CA GLY A 125 -9.43 5.32 11.17
C GLY A 125 -9.23 6.67 11.88
N LYS A 126 -9.83 6.86 13.06
CA LYS A 126 -9.65 8.08 13.85
C LYS A 126 -8.27 8.24 14.50
N LYS A 127 -7.39 7.23 14.44
CA LYS A 127 -6.05 7.27 15.05
C LYS A 127 -5.02 8.09 14.25
N GLY A 128 -5.37 8.61 13.07
CA GLY A 128 -4.48 9.39 12.22
C GLY A 128 -5.19 9.94 10.99
N LEU A 129 -4.44 10.41 10.01
CA LEU A 129 -5.00 10.73 8.69
C LEU A 129 -5.51 9.44 8.06
N SER A 130 -6.78 9.40 7.68
CA SER A 130 -7.38 8.18 7.13
C SER A 130 -8.18 8.43 5.88
N ILE A 131 -8.06 7.49 4.95
CA ILE A 131 -8.71 7.52 3.65
C ILE A 131 -9.69 6.35 3.61
N LYS A 132 -10.97 6.67 3.38
CA LYS A 132 -12.03 5.67 3.20
C LYS A 132 -11.88 5.01 1.83
N PRO A 133 -11.93 3.66 1.72
CA PRO A 133 -11.86 2.98 0.43
C PRO A 133 -13.10 3.31 -0.41
N ARG A 134 -12.87 3.84 -1.61
CA ARG A 134 -13.89 4.08 -2.62
C ARG A 134 -13.42 3.52 -3.95
N MET A 135 -14.25 2.74 -4.60
CA MET A 135 -13.86 2.03 -5.83
C MET A 135 -13.41 3.03 -6.90
N GLY A 136 -12.23 2.79 -7.46
CA GLY A 136 -11.63 3.62 -8.52
C GLY A 136 -10.71 4.72 -8.01
N ASP A 137 -10.77 5.08 -6.72
CA ASP A 137 -9.82 6.02 -6.12
C ASP A 137 -8.44 5.39 -5.97
N ALA A 138 -7.41 6.23 -6.02
CA ALA A 138 -6.02 5.84 -5.79
C ALA A 138 -5.33 6.82 -4.85
N LEU A 139 -4.53 6.27 -3.93
CA LEU A 139 -3.73 7.01 -2.97
C LEU A 139 -2.25 6.91 -3.35
N LEU A 140 -1.61 8.04 -3.59
CA LEU A 140 -0.16 8.15 -3.74
C LEU A 140 0.44 8.68 -2.44
N PHE A 141 1.47 8.02 -1.93
CA PHE A 141 2.28 8.51 -0.81
C PHE A 141 3.75 8.12 -0.99
N TRP A 142 4.62 8.89 -0.34
CA TRP A 142 6.07 8.76 -0.47
C TRP A 142 6.65 8.12 0.79
N SER A 143 7.50 7.12 0.60
CA SER A 143 8.24 6.43 1.66
C SER A 143 9.55 7.14 2.01
N MET A 144 9.99 8.07 1.15
CA MET A 144 11.22 8.83 1.29
C MET A 144 10.98 10.32 1.04
N ARG A 145 11.80 11.15 1.68
CA ARG A 145 11.83 12.60 1.49
C ARG A 145 12.68 12.97 0.26
N PRO A 146 12.55 14.21 -0.25
CA PRO A 146 13.36 14.68 -1.37
C PRO A 146 14.89 14.66 -1.14
N ASP A 147 15.33 14.68 0.13
CA ASP A 147 16.73 14.55 0.53
C ASP A 147 17.22 13.09 0.60
N ALA A 148 16.42 12.15 0.09
CA ALA A 148 16.63 10.71 0.11
C ALA A 148 16.66 10.07 1.51
N THR A 149 16.22 10.77 2.56
CA THR A 149 16.00 10.16 3.88
C THR A 149 14.66 9.42 3.91
N LEU A 150 14.59 8.33 4.68
CA LEU A 150 13.34 7.62 4.93
C LEU A 150 12.35 8.55 5.65
N ASP A 151 11.06 8.51 5.30
CA ASP A 151 10.06 9.34 5.95
C ASP A 151 9.25 8.56 7.01
N PRO A 152 9.46 8.81 8.32
CA PRO A 152 8.68 8.15 9.36
C PRO A 152 7.19 8.53 9.34
N SER A 153 6.82 9.63 8.67
CA SER A 153 5.41 10.02 8.54
C SER A 153 4.62 9.11 7.58
N SER A 154 5.32 8.30 6.78
CA SER A 154 4.75 7.31 5.86
C SER A 154 4.28 6.00 6.52
N LEU A 155 4.40 5.90 7.85
CA LEU A 155 3.85 4.78 8.61
C LEU A 155 2.36 4.68 8.33
N HIS A 156 1.91 3.55 7.79
CA HIS A 156 0.53 3.38 7.38
C HIS A 156 0.04 1.94 7.59
N GLY A 157 -1.27 1.78 7.76
CA GLY A 157 -1.91 0.49 7.97
C GLY A 157 -3.27 0.39 7.29
N GLY A 158 -3.78 -0.84 7.23
CA GLY A 158 -5.15 -1.13 6.81
C GLY A 158 -6.02 -1.44 8.01
N CYS A 159 -6.95 -0.54 8.33
CA CYS A 159 -7.91 -0.76 9.40
C CYS A 159 -8.77 -2.01 9.14
N PRO A 160 -9.28 -2.67 10.20
CA PRO A 160 -10.14 -3.83 10.04
C PRO A 160 -11.36 -3.52 9.18
N VAL A 161 -11.70 -4.41 8.26
CA VAL A 161 -13.01 -4.34 7.58
C VAL A 161 -14.09 -4.71 8.60
N ILE A 162 -15.07 -3.84 8.80
CA ILE A 162 -16.18 -4.08 9.74
C ILE A 162 -17.39 -4.62 8.96
N ARG A 163 -17.63 -4.11 7.75
CA ARG A 163 -18.71 -4.56 6.86
C ARG A 163 -18.32 -4.42 5.40
N GLY A 164 -18.75 -5.37 4.58
CA GLY A 164 -18.40 -5.47 3.16
C GLY A 164 -17.10 -6.25 2.93
N ASN A 165 -16.44 -6.00 1.80
CA ASN A 165 -15.18 -6.62 1.44
C ASN A 165 -14.25 -5.57 0.81
N LYS A 166 -12.98 -5.55 1.21
CA LYS A 166 -12.00 -4.60 0.65
C LYS A 166 -11.12 -5.31 -0.36
N TRP A 167 -11.16 -4.84 -1.59
CA TRP A 167 -10.18 -5.15 -2.63
C TRP A 167 -9.28 -3.96 -2.87
N SER A 168 -7.98 -4.20 -2.96
CA SER A 168 -7.01 -3.16 -3.29
C SER A 168 -5.88 -3.70 -4.16
N SER A 169 -5.25 -2.82 -4.93
CA SER A 169 -4.03 -3.13 -5.67
C SER A 169 -2.93 -2.14 -5.30
N THR A 170 -1.78 -2.66 -4.88
CA THR A 170 -0.61 -1.85 -4.52
C THR A 170 0.42 -1.91 -5.65
N LYS A 171 0.99 -0.76 -6.00
CA LYS A 171 2.17 -0.61 -6.86
C LYS A 171 3.27 0.06 -6.05
N TRP A 172 4.35 -0.67 -5.81
CA TRP A 172 5.57 -0.13 -5.24
C TRP A 172 6.53 0.29 -6.35
N MET A 173 7.18 1.43 -6.17
CA MET A 173 8.15 1.99 -7.12
C MET A 173 9.47 2.26 -6.43
N HIS A 174 10.57 1.91 -7.09
CA HIS A 174 11.91 1.96 -6.54
C HIS A 174 12.73 3.16 -7.05
N VAL A 175 13.82 3.49 -6.36
CA VAL A 175 14.78 4.52 -6.80
C VAL A 175 15.41 4.19 -8.16
N ASN A 176 15.69 2.92 -8.43
CA ASN A 176 16.29 2.42 -9.66
C ASN A 176 15.38 1.38 -10.34
N GLU A 177 15.76 0.97 -11.55
CA GLU A 177 15.09 -0.11 -12.27
C GLU A 177 14.98 -1.39 -11.41
N TYR A 178 13.75 -1.91 -11.31
CA TYR A 178 13.43 -3.15 -10.64
C TYR A 178 13.42 -4.29 -11.67
N LYS A 179 14.30 -5.28 -11.49
CA LYS A 179 14.43 -6.43 -12.39
C LYS A 179 13.40 -7.49 -12.02
N THR A 180 12.56 -7.86 -12.99
CA THR A 180 11.48 -8.87 -12.86
C THR A 180 11.91 -10.23 -13.35
#